data_AF-A0A653K3S1-F1
#
_entry.id   AF-A0A653K3S1-F1
#
_cell.length_a   1.000
_cell.length_b   1.000
_cell.length_c   1.000
_cell.angle_alpha   90.00
_cell.angle_beta   90.00
_cell.angle_gamma   90.00
#
_symmetry.space_group_name_H-M   'P 1'
#
loop_
_entity.id
_entity.type
_entity.pdbx_description
1 polymer ?
#
loop_
_entity_poly.entity_id
_entity_poly.type
_entity_poly.pdbx_seq_one_letter_code
_entity_poly.pdbx_strand_id
1 'polypeptide(L)' 'MNSQPKRYRTLGYFKTSSEATTCTQEYVSKGETIFQCDTLDEALNQVKTISESHPECTRFEIERGEWL' A
#
# COMPACT_ATOMS: atom_id res chain seq x y z
N MET A 1 -14.55 20.57 -11.56
CA MET A 1 -14.19 19.61 -10.50
C MET A 1 -12.70 19.76 -10.26
N ASN A 2 -12.32 20.42 -9.16
CA ASN A 2 -10.90 20.57 -8.79
C ASN A 2 -10.46 19.28 -8.10
N SER A 3 -9.93 18.33 -8.86
CA SER A 3 -9.17 17.23 -8.26
C SER A 3 -7.85 17.81 -7.78
N GLN A 4 -7.77 18.18 -6.50
CA GLN A 4 -6.50 18.53 -5.87
C GLN A 4 -5.62 17.27 -5.88
N PRO A 5 -4.36 17.36 -6.33
CA PRO A 5 -3.49 16.21 -6.39
C PRO A 5 -3.24 15.68 -4.98
N LYS A 6 -3.45 14.38 -4.78
CA LYS A 6 -3.19 13.69 -3.52
C LYS A 6 -1.69 13.48 -3.35
N ARG A 7 -1.18 13.80 -2.16
CA ARG A 7 0.26 13.87 -1.88
C ARG A 7 0.90 12.56 -1.43
N TYR A 8 0.09 11.62 -0.99
CA TYR A 8 0.54 10.35 -0.45
C TYR A 8 -0.29 9.24 -1.08
N ARG A 9 0.36 8.12 -1.39
CA ARG A 9 -0.32 6.88 -1.75
C ARG A 9 0.15 5.73 -0.87
N THR A 10 -0.77 4.83 -0.55
CA THR A 10 -0.50 3.62 0.21
C THR A 10 -0.56 2.41 -0.72
N LEU A 11 0.46 1.56 -0.62
CA LEU A 11 0.58 0.29 -1.30
C LEU A 11 0.67 -0.82 -0.26
N GLY A 12 0.03 -1.96 -0.54
CA GLY A 12 0.03 -3.15 0.32
C GLY A 12 0.73 -4.31 -0.37
N TYR A 13 1.36 -5.17 0.42
CA TYR A 13 2.15 -6.30 -0.04
C TYR A 13 1.70 -7.57 0.66
N PHE A 14 1.36 -8.60 -0.11
CA PHE A 14 1.12 -9.94 0.42
C PHE A 14 2.30 -10.85 0.11
N LYS A 15 2.56 -11.80 1.00
CA LYS A 15 3.62 -12.79 0.80
C LYS A 15 3.01 -14.04 0.16
N THR A 16 3.27 -14.26 -1.13
CA THR A 16 3.05 -15.58 -1.74
C THR A 16 4.26 -16.46 -1.48
N SER A 17 4.07 -17.51 -0.69
CA SER A 17 5.11 -18.51 -0.47
C SER A 17 5.03 -19.55 -1.59
N SER A 18 5.92 -19.46 -2.59
CA SER A 18 6.18 -20.57 -3.52
C SER A 18 7.38 -21.39 -3.01
N GLU A 19 7.31 -22.70 -3.16
CA GLU A 19 8.03 -23.68 -2.33
C GLU A 19 9.58 -23.67 -2.34
N ALA A 20 10.09 -24.10 -1.17
CA ALA A 20 11.31 -24.86 -0.85
C ALA A 20 12.75 -24.34 -1.09
N THR A 21 13.08 -23.41 -1.98
CA THR A 21 14.53 -23.07 -2.13
C THR A 21 14.90 -21.64 -2.48
N THR A 22 13.91 -20.78 -2.71
CA THR A 22 14.15 -19.35 -2.92
C THR A 22 12.96 -18.61 -2.37
N CYS A 23 13.17 -17.83 -1.29
CA CYS A 23 12.15 -16.92 -0.77
C CYS A 23 12.08 -15.72 -1.73
N THR A 24 11.52 -15.91 -2.92
CA THR A 24 11.21 -14.81 -3.82
C THR A 24 10.05 -14.04 -3.24
N GLN A 25 10.35 -12.90 -2.63
CA GLN A 25 9.37 -11.87 -2.31
C GLN A 25 8.86 -11.33 -3.66
N GLU A 26 7.83 -11.95 -4.21
CA GLU A 26 7.25 -11.45 -5.45
C GLU A 26 6.48 -10.16 -5.16
N TYR A 27 6.89 -9.10 -5.86
CA TYR A 27 6.22 -7.81 -5.89
C TYR A 27 4.81 -8.02 -6.42
N VAL A 28 3.83 -8.08 -5.53
CA VAL A 28 2.44 -7.97 -5.93
C VAL A 28 1.75 -6.99 -4.98
N SER A 29 2.11 -5.71 -5.06
CA SER A 29 1.00 -4.78 -5.22
C SER A 29 0.52 -5.06 -6.64
N LYS A 30 -0.79 -5.14 -6.87
CA LYS A 30 -1.31 -5.29 -8.23
C LYS A 30 -1.05 -4.03 -9.09
N GLY A 31 0.02 -3.27 -8.85
CA GLY A 31 0.24 -1.92 -9.37
C GLY A 31 -0.80 -0.90 -8.89
N GLU A 32 -1.80 -1.31 -8.12
CA GLU A 32 -2.95 -0.51 -7.74
C GLU A 32 -2.68 0.22 -6.43
N THR A 33 -2.93 1.53 -6.47
CA THR A 33 -2.93 2.35 -5.27
C THR A 33 -4.11 1.95 -4.41
N ILE A 34 -3.86 1.53 -3.16
CA ILE A 34 -4.93 1.14 -2.24
C ILE A 34 -5.65 2.39 -1.72
N PHE A 35 -4.88 3.44 -1.44
CA PHE A 35 -5.41 4.68 -0.89
C PHE A 35 -4.54 5.87 -1.26
N GLN A 36 -5.17 7.03 -1.51
CA GLN A 36 -4.48 8.30 -1.74
C GLN A 36 -4.99 9.37 -0.78
N CYS A 37 -4.09 10.17 -0.22
CA CYS A 37 -4.42 11.22 0.76
C CYS A 37 -3.46 12.41 0.69
N ASP A 38 -3.80 13.47 1.40
CA ASP A 38 -3.07 14.74 1.38
C ASP A 38 -2.01 14.82 2.48
N THR A 39 -2.17 14.01 3.54
CA THR A 39 -1.29 14.00 4.70
C THR A 39 -0.73 12.61 5.00
N LEU A 40 0.45 12.57 5.63
CA LEU A 40 1.06 11.32 6.07
C LEU A 40 0.25 10.67 7.21
N ASP A 41 -0.40 11.47 8.05
CA ASP A 41 -1.23 10.99 9.17
C ASP A 41 -2.43 10.17 8.67
N GLU A 42 -3.11 10.65 7.63
CA GLU A 42 -4.19 9.90 6.96
C GLU A 42 -3.69 8.59 6.35
N ALA A 43 -2.50 8.59 5.74
CA ALA A 43 -1.90 7.39 5.18
C ALA A 43 -1.63 6.35 6.28
N LEU A 44 -1.06 6.77 7.40
CA LEU A 44 -0.75 5.89 8.53
C LEU A 44 -2.02 5.34 9.19
N ASN A 45 -3.04 6.18 9.38
CA ASN A 45 -4.32 5.75 9.93
C ASN A 45 -5.01 4.73 9.00
N GLN A 46 -4.86 4.91 7.68
CA GLN A 46 -5.37 3.91 6.74
C GLN A 46 -4.56 2.63 6.72
N VAL A 47 -3.23 2.68 6.78
CA VAL A 47 -2.41 1.46 6.91
C VAL A 47 -2.86 0.63 8.10
N LYS A 48 -3.10 1.28 9.25
CA LYS A 48 -3.64 0.59 10.44
C LYS A 48 -4.99 -0.09 10.14
N THR A 49 -5.94 0.66 9.59
CA THR A 49 -7.29 0.15 9.27
C THR A 49 -7.26 -1.00 8.26
N ILE A 50 -6.43 -0.87 7.22
CA ILE A 50 -6.26 -1.89 6.17
C ILE A 50 -5.57 -3.13 6.75
N SER A 51 -4.57 -2.97 7.63
CA SER A 51 -3.89 -4.09 8.28
C SER A 51 -4.82 -4.93 9.17
N GLU A 52 -5.82 -4.31 9.77
CA GLU A 52 -6.85 -5.01 10.55
C GLU A 52 -7.84 -5.77 9.65
N SER A 53 -8.12 -5.24 8.46
CA SER A 53 -9.10 -5.80 7.52
C SER A 53 -8.50 -6.84 6.54
N HIS A 54 -7.20 -6.76 6.27
CA HIS A 54 -6.45 -7.58 5.33
C HIS A 54 -5.19 -8.16 6.00
N PRO A 55 -5.36 -9.12 6.93
CA PRO A 55 -4.25 -9.73 7.67
C PRO A 55 -3.24 -10.46 6.77
N GLU A 56 -3.59 -10.77 5.52
CA GLU A 56 -2.69 -11.32 4.50
C GLU A 56 -1.64 -10.32 4.01
N CYS A 57 -1.88 -9.02 4.20
CA CYS A 57 -0.89 -7.98 3.92
C CYS A 57 0.20 -8.00 4.99
N THR A 58 1.39 -8.43 4.59
CA THR A 58 2.56 -8.57 5.47
C THR A 58 3.43 -7.32 5.53
N ARG A 59 3.23 -6.38 4.60
CA ARG A 59 3.98 -5.11 4.52
C ARG A 59 3.11 -4.05 3.85
N PHE A 60 3.36 -2.79 4.19
CA PHE A 60 2.80 -1.61 3.55
C PHE A 60 3.92 -0.62 3.20
N GLU A 61 3.71 0.17 2.16
CA GLU A 61 4.60 1.26 1.76
C GLU A 61 3.79 2.52 1.51
N ILE A 62 4.30 3.64 1.99
CA ILE A 62 3.70 4.95 1.79
C ILE A 62 4.66 5.75 0.91
N GLU A 63 4.21 6.14 -0.27
CA GLU A 63 4.98 6.95 -1.20
C GLU A 63 4.46 8.38 -1.20
N ARG A 64 5.38 9.34 -1.04
CA ARG A 64 5.11 10.77 -1.18
C ARG A 64 5.34 11.19 -2.63
N GLY A 65 4.34 11.80 -3.24
CA GLY A 65 4.38 12.27 -4.63
C GLY A 65 3.25 13.26 -4.92
N GLU A 66 3.01 13.56 -6.18
CA GLU A 66 1.81 14.29 -6.62
C GLU A 66 1.01 13.35 -7.53
N TRP A 67 -0.11 12.83 -7.02
CA TRP A 67 -0.96 11.87 -7.72
C TRP A 67 -2.30 12.53 -8.08
N LEU A 68 -2.78 12.29 -9.30
CA LEU A 68 -4.02 12.87 -9.85
C LEU A 68 -5.26 12.01 -9.56
#